data_AF-A0A520ZZ59-F1
#
_entry.id   AF-A0A520ZZ59-F1
#
_cell.length_a   1.000
_cell.length_b   1.000
_cell.length_c   1.000
_cell.angle_alpha   90.00
_cell.angle_beta   90.00
_cell.angle_gamma   90.00
#
_symmetry.space_group_name_H-M   'P 1'
#
loop_
_entity.id
_entity.type
_entity.pdbx_description
1 polymer ?
#
loop_
_entity_poly.entity_id
_entity_poly.type
_entity_poly.pdbx_seq_one_letter_code
_entity_poly.pdbx_strand_id
1 'polypeptide(L)'
;MQDISPLVPADAPYPDNAGLGRVGCYAQPKKKVDFIELLLEVLELDSVQIAGELPDTITAVALCGGSGSEFAETAKRSGADVYISAEIKHNVARWAEENDFCVIDGTHYATEKPAVRLLAEKLRNHGRENGWNLEVRETETEHPAFATVDKNRFR
;
A
#
# COMPACT_ATOMS: atom_id res chain seq x y z
N MET A 1 10.66 -8.75 -3.52
CA MET A 1 10.11 -9.46 -2.34
C MET A 1 9.95 -10.93 -2.69
N GLN A 2 9.80 -11.78 -1.68
CA GLN A 2 9.61 -13.22 -1.75
C GLN A 2 8.35 -13.58 -0.95
N ASP A 3 7.83 -14.80 -1.16
CA ASP A 3 6.69 -15.37 -0.42
C ASP A 3 5.44 -14.48 -0.41
N ILE A 4 5.16 -13.84 -1.56
CA ILE A 4 4.03 -12.92 -1.70
C ILE A 4 2.73 -13.72 -1.76
N SER A 5 1.81 -13.42 -0.85
CA SER A 5 0.47 -14.03 -0.78
C SER A 5 -0.60 -12.98 -0.47
N PRO A 6 -1.89 -13.26 -0.72
CA PRO A 6 -2.97 -12.38 -0.29
C PRO A 6 -2.97 -12.22 1.24
N LEU A 7 -3.19 -10.98 1.70
CA LEU A 7 -3.35 -10.73 3.13
C LEU A 7 -4.68 -11.31 3.64
N VAL A 8 -5.74 -11.12 2.86
CA VAL A 8 -7.06 -11.72 3.07
C VAL A 8 -7.38 -12.56 1.83
N PRO A 9 -7.16 -13.88 1.88
CA PRO A 9 -7.48 -14.77 0.76
C PRO A 9 -8.96 -14.73 0.41
N ALA A 10 -9.26 -14.81 -0.89
CA ALA A 10 -10.63 -14.95 -1.36
C ALA A 10 -11.07 -16.42 -1.27
N ASP A 11 -12.33 -16.65 -0.90
CA ASP A 11 -12.91 -17.99 -0.88
C ASP A 11 -13.17 -18.52 -2.30
N ALA A 12 -13.44 -19.82 -2.43
CA ALA A 12 -13.87 -20.39 -3.70
C ALA A 12 -15.12 -19.64 -4.25
N PRO A 13 -15.23 -19.41 -5.57
CA PRO A 13 -14.52 -20.09 -6.66
C PRO A 13 -13.34 -19.31 -7.24
N TYR A 14 -12.75 -18.36 -6.50
CA TYR A 14 -11.64 -17.57 -7.05
C TYR A 14 -10.33 -18.38 -7.17
N PRO A 15 -9.42 -18.01 -8.10
CA PRO A 15 -8.14 -18.69 -8.26
C PRO A 15 -7.27 -18.66 -7.00
N ASP A 16 -6.35 -19.63 -6.91
CA ASP A 16 -5.29 -19.62 -5.90
C ASP A 16 -4.50 -18.29 -6.00
N ASN A 17 -4.25 -17.64 -4.85
CA ASN A 17 -3.69 -16.28 -4.71
C ASN A 17 -4.62 -15.10 -5.06
N ALA A 18 -5.92 -15.31 -5.21
CA ALA A 18 -6.90 -14.23 -5.18
C ALA A 18 -7.16 -13.77 -3.73
N GLY A 19 -7.47 -12.48 -3.55
CA GLY A 19 -7.73 -11.90 -2.23
C GLY A 19 -7.32 -10.43 -2.13
N LEU A 20 -7.69 -9.81 -1.00
CA LEU A 20 -7.39 -8.42 -0.68
C LEU A 20 -6.01 -8.29 -0.03
N GLY A 21 -5.35 -7.17 -0.31
CA GLY A 21 -4.01 -6.86 0.19
C GLY A 21 -2.95 -7.89 -0.20
N ARG A 22 -1.70 -7.63 0.17
CA ARG A 22 -0.58 -8.56 0.01
C ARG A 22 0.28 -8.54 1.25
N VAL A 23 0.84 -9.68 1.59
CA VAL A 23 1.93 -9.82 2.55
C VAL A 23 3.09 -10.53 1.88
N GLY A 24 4.31 -10.16 2.22
CA GLY A 24 5.51 -10.87 1.79
C GLY A 24 6.75 -10.38 2.50
N CYS A 25 7.90 -10.94 2.12
CA CYS A 25 9.18 -10.68 2.78
C CYS A 25 10.22 -10.08 1.83
N TYR A 26 11.08 -9.20 2.34
CA TYR A 26 12.31 -8.86 1.67
C TYR A 26 13.31 -10.01 1.80
N ALA A 27 14.02 -10.32 0.70
CA ALA A 27 15.10 -11.30 0.72
C ALA A 27 16.26 -10.89 1.63
N GLN A 28 16.47 -9.58 1.75
CA GLN A 28 17.41 -8.94 2.66
C GLN A 28 16.64 -7.85 3.41
N PRO A 29 16.57 -7.89 4.75
CA PRO A 29 15.83 -6.89 5.51
C PRO A 29 16.32 -5.47 5.20
N LYS A 30 15.38 -4.52 5.17
CA LYS A 30 15.68 -3.10 4.93
C LYS A 30 15.83 -2.37 6.24
N LYS A 31 16.75 -1.39 6.31
CA LYS A 31 16.77 -0.45 7.43
C LYS A 31 15.57 0.48 7.33
N LYS A 32 15.12 0.99 8.47
CA LYS A 32 13.95 1.90 8.54
C LYS A 32 14.02 3.11 7.62
N VAL A 33 15.21 3.71 7.45
CA VAL A 33 15.41 4.88 6.59
C VAL A 33 15.20 4.49 5.13
N ASP A 34 15.89 3.46 4.65
CA ASP A 34 15.77 2.95 3.28
C ASP A 34 14.34 2.50 2.95
N PHE A 35 13.61 1.99 3.95
CA PHE A 35 12.21 1.59 3.80
C PHE A 35 11.28 2.80 3.63
N ILE A 36 11.41 3.82 4.48
CA ILE A 36 10.58 5.04 4.39
C ILE A 36 10.90 5.84 3.12
N GLU A 37 12.17 5.97 2.74
CA GLU A 37 12.55 6.63 1.49
C GLU A 37 11.91 5.93 0.28
N LEU A 38 12.01 4.60 0.22
CA LEU A 38 11.37 3.81 -0.83
C LEU A 38 9.84 3.96 -0.82
N LEU A 39 9.23 3.95 0.37
CA LEU A 39 7.78 4.10 0.50
C LEU A 39 7.30 5.44 -0.03
N LEU A 40 7.95 6.53 0.37
CA LEU A 40 7.62 7.89 -0.06
C LEU A 40 7.87 8.08 -1.56
N GLU A 41 8.96 7.51 -2.10
CA GLU A 41 9.24 7.52 -3.54
C GLU A 41 8.15 6.79 -4.34
N VAL A 42 7.77 5.58 -3.92
CA VAL A 42 6.74 4.76 -4.61
C VAL A 42 5.36 5.39 -4.53
N LEU A 43 5.01 5.99 -3.39
CA LEU A 43 3.73 6.66 -3.20
C LEU A 43 3.71 8.07 -3.79
N GLU A 44 4.85 8.61 -4.21
CA GLU A 44 5.01 10.00 -4.64
C GLU A 44 4.48 11.00 -3.59
N LEU A 45 4.84 10.78 -2.32
CA LEU A 45 4.42 11.60 -1.18
C LEU A 45 5.62 12.20 -0.46
N ASP A 46 5.46 13.41 0.10
CA ASP A 46 6.48 14.03 0.95
C ASP A 46 6.44 13.52 2.40
N SER A 47 5.30 12.97 2.84
CA SER A 47 5.10 12.45 4.20
C SER A 47 3.93 11.47 4.27
N VAL A 48 3.93 10.66 5.32
CA VAL A 48 2.86 9.71 5.69
C VAL A 48 2.58 9.80 7.19
N GLN A 49 1.42 9.30 7.63
CA GLN A 49 1.14 9.17 9.07
C GLN A 49 1.48 7.75 9.54
N ILE A 50 2.04 7.64 10.76
CA ILE A 50 2.41 6.36 11.36
C ILE A 50 1.79 6.26 12.75
N ALA A 51 1.24 5.09 13.07
CA ALA A 51 0.86 4.67 14.41
C ALA A 51 1.75 3.51 14.86
N GLY A 52 2.14 3.50 16.13
CA GLY A 52 3.16 2.60 16.66
C GLY A 52 4.58 3.02 16.28
N GLU A 53 5.56 2.21 16.67
CA GLU A 53 6.98 2.45 16.36
C GLU A 53 7.39 1.73 15.08
N LEU A 54 8.06 2.45 14.17
CA LEU A 54 8.66 1.85 12.99
C LEU A 54 9.89 1.02 13.40
N PRO A 55 9.94 -0.29 13.12
CA PRO A 55 11.07 -1.14 13.48
C PRO A 55 12.37 -0.68 12.83
N ASP A 56 13.51 -0.85 13.50
CA ASP A 56 14.82 -0.48 12.94
C ASP A 56 15.16 -1.25 11.66
N THR A 57 14.62 -2.47 11.54
CA THR A 57 14.80 -3.36 10.40
C THR A 57 13.46 -3.96 10.01
N ILE A 58 13.14 -3.91 8.72
CA ILE A 58 11.86 -4.37 8.14
C ILE A 58 12.16 -5.56 7.23
N THR A 59 11.56 -6.70 7.55
CA THR A 59 11.66 -7.95 6.79
C THR A 59 10.33 -8.25 6.12
N ALA A 60 9.23 -8.27 6.86
CA ALA A 60 7.90 -8.62 6.38
C ALA A 60 7.00 -7.38 6.30
N VAL A 61 6.32 -7.21 5.18
CA VAL A 61 5.43 -6.07 4.94
C VAL A 61 4.08 -6.59 4.48
N ALA A 62 3.02 -6.12 5.11
CA ALA A 62 1.67 -6.28 4.64
C ALA A 62 1.15 -4.94 4.11
N LEU A 63 0.34 -4.97 3.06
CA LEU A 63 -0.30 -3.78 2.51
C LEU A 63 -1.69 -4.07 1.96
N CYS A 64 -2.57 -3.08 1.99
CA CYS A 64 -3.82 -3.06 1.23
C CYS A 64 -4.06 -1.63 0.77
N GLY A 65 -4.11 -1.41 -0.55
CA GLY A 65 -4.42 -0.07 -1.09
C GLY A 65 -5.84 0.37 -0.71
N GLY A 66 -6.04 1.68 -0.63
CA GLY A 66 -7.34 2.26 -0.29
C GLY A 66 -7.72 2.07 1.19
N SER A 67 -9.01 1.88 1.45
CA SER A 67 -9.59 1.84 2.81
C SER A 67 -9.45 0.46 3.48
N GLY A 68 -8.21 0.04 3.77
CA GLY A 68 -7.89 -1.25 4.38
C GLY A 68 -7.79 -1.25 5.91
N SER A 69 -8.25 -0.22 6.62
CA SER A 69 -8.00 -0.05 8.06
C SER A 69 -8.41 -1.25 8.92
N GLU A 70 -9.45 -2.02 8.56
CA GLU A 70 -9.85 -3.23 9.32
C GLU A 70 -8.84 -4.38 9.25
N PHE A 71 -7.91 -4.40 8.29
CA PHE A 71 -6.99 -5.52 8.10
C PHE A 71 -5.71 -5.42 8.94
N ALA A 72 -5.54 -4.37 9.74
CA ALA A 72 -4.36 -4.17 10.59
C ALA A 72 -4.08 -5.36 11.53
N GLU A 73 -5.12 -5.90 12.17
CA GLU A 73 -4.97 -7.10 13.02
C GLU A 73 -4.58 -8.34 12.22
N THR A 74 -5.15 -8.50 11.01
CA THR A 74 -4.81 -9.59 10.10
C THR A 74 -3.34 -9.49 9.65
N ALA A 75 -2.88 -8.28 9.34
CA ALA A 75 -1.49 -7.99 8.97
C ALA A 75 -0.53 -8.35 10.10
N LYS A 76 -0.82 -7.92 11.34
CA LYS A 76 -0.02 -8.32 12.50
C LYS A 76 0.02 -9.84 12.66
N ARG A 77 -1.13 -10.51 12.56
CA ARG A 77 -1.23 -11.97 12.67
C ARG A 77 -0.52 -12.73 11.55
N SER A 78 -0.34 -12.13 10.38
CA SER A 78 0.47 -12.70 9.30
C SER A 78 1.99 -12.63 9.55
N GLY A 79 2.42 -11.99 10.64
CA GLY A 79 3.83 -11.81 10.97
C GLY A 79 4.49 -10.67 10.21
N ALA A 80 3.72 -9.70 9.72
CA ALA A 80 4.28 -8.49 9.15
C ALA A 80 4.94 -7.64 10.25
N ASP A 81 6.02 -6.94 9.90
CA ASP A 81 6.65 -5.93 10.75
C ASP A 81 5.91 -4.58 10.64
N VAL A 82 5.37 -4.30 9.46
CA VAL A 82 4.66 -3.06 9.12
C VAL A 82 3.43 -3.37 8.27
N TYR A 83 2.33 -2.66 8.53
CA TYR A 83 1.14 -2.63 7.68
C TYR A 83 0.96 -1.27 7.00
N ILE A 84 0.69 -1.27 5.69
CA ILE A 84 0.49 -0.05 4.88
C ILE A 84 -0.92 -0.06 4.29
N SER A 85 -1.69 1.00 4.52
CA SER A 85 -3.02 1.20 3.95
C SER A 85 -3.33 2.70 3.90
N ALA A 86 -4.59 3.06 3.67
CA ALA A 86 -5.12 4.37 3.96
C ALA A 86 -6.35 4.31 4.87
N GLU A 87 -6.83 5.50 5.25
CA GLU A 87 -8.03 5.69 6.07
C GLU A 87 -7.95 4.98 7.42
N ILE A 88 -6.76 5.01 8.02
CA ILE A 88 -6.51 4.36 9.31
C ILE A 88 -7.36 5.05 10.38
N LYS A 89 -8.34 4.31 10.90
CA LYS A 89 -9.26 4.82 11.91
C LYS A 89 -8.51 5.04 13.22
N HIS A 90 -8.92 6.08 13.96
CA HIS A 90 -8.27 6.45 15.21
C HIS A 90 -8.18 5.28 16.21
N ASN A 91 -9.24 4.49 16.35
CA ASN A 91 -9.23 3.31 17.23
C ASN A 91 -8.26 2.21 16.75
N VAL A 92 -8.06 2.06 15.44
CA VAL A 92 -7.07 1.13 14.87
C VAL A 92 -5.65 1.63 15.11
N ALA A 93 -5.41 2.93 14.96
CA ALA A 93 -4.12 3.54 15.30
C ALA A 93 -3.78 3.34 16.79
N ARG A 94 -4.75 3.58 17.68
CA ARG A 94 -4.60 3.33 19.14
C ARG A 94 -4.34 1.86 19.45
N TRP A 95 -5.08 0.96 18.80
CA TRP A 95 -4.85 -0.48 18.92
C TRP A 95 -3.43 -0.85 18.50
N ALA A 96 -2.91 -0.28 17.41
CA ALA A 96 -1.57 -0.56 16.89
C ALA A 96 -0.47 -0.15 17.88
N GLU A 97 -0.59 1.04 18.49
CA GLU A 97 0.31 1.51 19.55
C GLU A 97 0.29 0.58 20.77
N GLU A 98 -0.89 0.15 21.21
CA GLU A 98 -1.06 -0.78 22.35
C GLU A 98 -0.56 -2.20 22.06
N ASN A 99 -0.26 -2.49 20.79
CA ASN A 99 0.13 -3.78 20.29
C ASN A 99 1.54 -3.81 19.71
N ASP A 100 2.35 -2.77 19.91
CA ASP A 100 3.71 -2.67 19.37
C ASP A 100 3.76 -3.00 17.86
N PHE A 101 2.76 -2.53 17.11
CA PHE A 101 2.63 -2.79 15.67
C PHE A 101 2.66 -1.51 14.87
N CYS A 102 3.44 -1.47 13.80
CA CYS A 102 3.56 -0.31 12.95
C CYS A 102 2.48 -0.32 11.85
N VAL A 103 1.63 0.69 11.85
CA VAL A 103 0.64 0.94 10.81
C VAL A 103 0.92 2.28 10.15
N ILE A 104 0.94 2.31 8.82
CA ILE A 104 1.20 3.50 8.02
C ILE A 104 -0.03 3.85 7.19
N ASP A 105 -0.49 5.11 7.31
CA ASP A 105 -1.47 5.71 6.40
C ASP A 105 -0.75 6.43 5.26
N GLY A 106 -0.80 5.80 4.08
CA GLY A 106 -0.23 6.30 2.83
C GLY A 106 -1.21 7.06 1.95
N THR A 107 -2.39 7.45 2.45
CA THR A 107 -3.50 8.06 1.70
C THR A 107 -4.14 7.13 0.65
N HIS A 108 -5.45 7.29 0.45
CA HIS A 108 -6.23 6.42 -0.45
C HIS A 108 -5.69 6.50 -1.88
N TYR A 109 -5.54 7.73 -2.37
CA TYR A 109 -5.09 7.99 -3.73
C TYR A 109 -3.70 7.39 -4.01
N ALA A 110 -2.71 7.70 -3.17
CA ALA A 110 -1.33 7.30 -3.45
C ALA A 110 -1.14 5.78 -3.33
N THR A 111 -1.87 5.10 -2.44
CA THR A 111 -1.77 3.64 -2.28
C THR A 111 -2.42 2.86 -3.43
N GLU A 112 -3.38 3.44 -4.15
CA GLU A 112 -4.03 2.80 -5.30
C GLU A 112 -3.42 3.20 -6.66
N LYS A 113 -2.79 4.38 -6.76
CA LYS A 113 -2.18 4.88 -8.00
C LYS A 113 -1.26 3.85 -8.70
N PRO A 114 -0.40 3.07 -8.01
CA PRO A 114 0.43 2.05 -8.67
C PRO A 114 -0.38 1.00 -9.44
N ALA A 115 -1.60 0.67 -8.99
CA ALA A 115 -2.44 -0.33 -9.65
C ALA A 115 -2.97 0.17 -11.00
N VAL A 116 -3.26 1.47 -11.13
CA VAL A 116 -3.73 2.08 -12.38
C VAL A 116 -2.68 1.94 -13.47
N ARG A 117 -1.42 2.26 -13.15
CA ARG A 117 -0.29 2.11 -14.08
C ARG A 117 -0.12 0.67 -14.53
N LEU A 118 -0.10 -0.27 -13.59
CA LEU A 118 0.04 -1.70 -13.90
C LEU A 118 -1.13 -2.22 -14.75
N LEU A 119 -2.36 -1.78 -14.49
CA LEU A 119 -3.52 -2.15 -15.28
C LEU A 119 -3.41 -1.61 -16.72
N ALA A 120 -3.03 -0.34 -16.88
CA ALA A 120 -2.83 0.26 -18.19
C ALA A 120 -1.76 -0.49 -19.00
N GLU A 121 -0.61 -0.80 -18.38
CA GLU A 121 0.45 -1.62 -18.99
C GLU A 121 -0.07 -3.01 -19.41
N LYS A 122 -0.82 -3.70 -18.55
CA LYS A 122 -1.43 -5.00 -18.88
C LYS A 122 -2.40 -4.92 -20.06
N LEU A 123 -3.28 -3.93 -20.09
CA LEU A 123 -4.24 -3.74 -21.19
C LEU A 123 -3.52 -3.43 -22.51
N ARG A 124 -2.47 -2.59 -22.49
CA ARG A 124 -1.64 -2.31 -23.67
C ARG A 124 -0.98 -3.58 -24.20
N ASN A 125 -0.38 -4.38 -23.33
CA ASN A 125 0.30 -5.62 -23.71
C ASN A 125 -0.69 -6.62 -24.30
N HIS A 126 -1.81 -6.85 -23.62
CA HIS A 126 -2.83 -7.79 -24.08
C HIS A 126 -3.46 -7.35 -25.41
N GLY A 127 -3.69 -6.04 -25.59
CA GLY A 127 -4.17 -5.50 -26.87
C GLY A 127 -3.19 -5.75 -28.02
N ARG A 128 -1.88 -5.57 -27.79
CA ARG A 128 -0.84 -5.88 -28.79
C ARG A 128 -0.80 -7.37 -29.14
N GLU A 129 -0.85 -8.23 -28.14
CA GLU A 129 -0.81 -9.70 -28.31
C GLU A 129 -2.01 -10.23 -29.10
N ASN A 130 -3.18 -9.60 -28.95
CA ASN A 130 -4.43 -10.03 -29.60
C ASN A 130 -4.78 -9.21 -30.86
N GLY A 131 -3.91 -8.28 -31.29
CA GLY A 131 -4.12 -7.46 -32.48
C GLY A 131 -5.32 -6.49 -32.37
N TRP A 132 -5.64 -6.03 -31.15
CA TRP A 132 -6.72 -5.08 -30.93
C TRP A 132 -6.33 -3.69 -31.43
N ASN A 133 -7.22 -3.03 -32.14
CA ASN A 133 -7.11 -1.61 -32.45
C ASN A 133 -7.59 -0.77 -31.26
N LEU A 134 -6.83 -0.79 -30.16
CA LEU A 134 -7.16 -0.12 -28.90
C LEU A 134 -6.03 0.80 -28.46
N GLU A 135 -6.38 2.03 -28.09
CA GLU A 135 -5.48 2.96 -27.42
C GLU A 135 -5.81 3.03 -25.92
N VAL A 136 -4.81 2.85 -25.06
CA VAL A 136 -4.95 2.89 -23.60
C VAL A 136 -4.09 4.02 -23.05
N ARG A 137 -4.74 5.03 -22.45
CA ARG A 137 -4.09 6.19 -21.82
C ARG A 137 -4.40 6.21 -20.33
N GLU A 138 -3.44 6.68 -19.55
CA GLU A 138 -3.65 7.03 -18.15
C GLU A 138 -4.03 8.51 -18.07
N THR A 139 -4.79 8.88 -17.05
CA THR A 139 -5.11 10.29 -16.82
C THR A 139 -3.87 11.03 -16.31
N GLU A 140 -3.56 12.18 -16.92
CA GLU A 140 -2.44 13.05 -16.54
C GLU A 140 -2.89 14.20 -15.64
N THR A 141 -4.21 14.41 -15.52
CA THR A 141 -4.80 15.55 -14.80
C THR A 141 -5.37 15.15 -13.44
N GLU A 142 -5.40 13.87 -13.13
CA GLU A 142 -5.88 13.40 -11.83
C GLU A 142 -4.85 13.72 -10.74
N HIS A 143 -5.36 14.18 -9.61
CA HIS A 143 -4.57 14.54 -8.44
C HIS A 143 -5.34 14.14 -7.17
N PRO A 144 -4.67 14.01 -6.02
CA PRO A 144 -5.35 13.74 -4.76
C PRO A 144 -6.50 14.73 -4.51
N ALA A 145 -7.63 14.25 -4.01
CA ALA A 145 -8.77 15.10 -3.65
C ALA A 145 -8.46 15.99 -2.43
N PHE A 146 -7.54 15.55 -1.57
CA PHE A 146 -7.08 16.30 -0.41
C PHE A 146 -5.76 16.99 -0.72
N ALA A 147 -5.66 18.28 -0.35
CA ALA A 147 -4.42 19.03 -0.39
C ALA A 147 -3.92 19.28 1.03
N THR A 148 -2.63 19.05 1.28
CA THR A 148 -2.01 19.42 2.54
C THR A 148 -1.96 20.94 2.67
N VAL A 149 -2.50 21.44 3.77
CA VAL A 149 -2.44 22.86 4.12
C VAL A 149 -1.33 23.06 5.14
N ASP A 150 -0.25 23.71 4.72
CA ASP A 150 0.76 24.23 5.64
C ASP A 150 0.24 25.51 6.31
N LYS A 151 0.36 25.62 7.63
CA LYS A 151 -0.01 26.82 8.40
C LYS A 151 0.67 28.11 7.91
N ASN A 152 1.83 27.99 7.26
CA ASN A 152 2.61 29.08 6.69
C ASN A 152 2.10 29.49 5.30
N ARG A 153 1.25 28.69 4.64
CA ARG A 153 0.70 28.99 3.30
C ARG A 153 -0.35 30.12 3.32
N PHE A 154 -0.89 30.43 4.50
CA PHE A 154 -1.96 31.42 4.70
C PHE A 154 -1.58 32.55 5.68
N ARG A 155 -0.29 32.73 5.96
CA ARG A 155 0.25 33.81 6.80
C ARG A 155 1.05 34.81 5.98
#